data_AF-A0A3S4EVH4-F1
#
_entry.id   AF-A0A3S4EVH4-F1
#
_cell.length_a   1.000
_cell.length_b   1.000
_cell.length_c   1.000
_cell.angle_alpha   90.00
_cell.angle_beta   90.00
_cell.angle_gamma   90.00
#
_symmetry.space_group_name_H-M   'P 1'
#
loop_
_entity.id
_entity.type
_entity.pdbx_description
1 polymer ?
#
loop_
_entity_poly.entity_id
_entity_poly.type
_entity_poly.pdbx_seq_one_letter_code
_entity_poly.pdbx_strand_id
1 'polypeptide(L)'
;MVFCWQGKYYLLDYKSNWLGEDSSAYTQPAMAQAMAEHRYDLQYQLYTLALHRYLRHRLADYDYQRHFGGVIYLFLRGVAAEHPGNGIFSCRPDGELVMGMDRLFSGVSRATEAEQ
;
A
#
# COMPACT_ATOMS: atom_id res chain seq x y z
N MET A 1 -2.49 -10.19 -2.13
CA MET A 1 -3.28 -10.86 -1.06
C MET A 1 -3.85 -9.80 -0.11
N VAL A 2 -5.00 -10.06 0.53
CA VAL A 2 -5.56 -9.22 1.60
C VAL A 2 -5.79 -10.09 2.83
N PHE A 3 -5.43 -9.62 4.02
CA PHE A 3 -5.72 -10.32 5.27
C PHE A 3 -6.23 -9.34 6.34
N CYS A 4 -6.90 -9.87 7.37
CA CYS A 4 -7.38 -9.09 8.51
C CYS A 4 -6.67 -9.54 9.79
N TRP A 5 -6.16 -8.57 10.55
CA TRP A 5 -5.55 -8.80 11.85
C TRP A 5 -6.02 -7.72 12.82
N GLN A 6 -6.55 -8.14 13.98
CA GLN A 6 -7.11 -7.24 15.00
C GLN A 6 -8.08 -6.18 14.45
N GLY A 7 -8.93 -6.56 13.51
CA GLY A 7 -9.93 -5.65 12.90
C GLY A 7 -9.37 -4.69 11.84
N LYS A 8 -8.09 -4.81 11.49
CA LYS A 8 -7.43 -4.03 10.43
C LYS A 8 -7.15 -4.90 9.21
N TYR A 9 -7.45 -4.38 8.03
CA TYR A 9 -7.20 -5.02 6.74
C TYR A 9 -5.89 -4.54 6.15
N TYR A 10 -5.08 -5.49 5.67
CA TYR A 10 -3.75 -5.25 5.13
C TYR A 10 -3.65 -5.78 3.70
N LEU A 11 -2.93 -5.03 2.87
CA LEU A 11 -2.47 -5.49 1.57
C LEU A 11 -1.12 -6.18 1.73
N LEU A 12 -0.97 -7.37 1.14
CA LEU A 12 0.28 -8.10 1.07
C LEU A 12 0.60 -8.46 -0.38
N ASP A 13 1.79 -8.10 -0.85
CA ASP A 13 2.30 -8.46 -2.18
C ASP A 13 3.69 -9.11 -2.06
N TYR A 14 3.98 -10.04 -2.98
CA TYR A 14 5.24 -10.77 -3.00
C TYR A 14 6.08 -10.35 -4.20
N LYS A 15 7.34 -9.99 -3.94
CA LYS A 15 8.31 -9.53 -4.93
C LYS A 15 9.47 -10.52 -5.02
N SER A 16 9.77 -10.97 -6.22
CA SER A 16 10.92 -11.85 -6.50
C SER A 16 12.13 -11.08 -7.06
N ASN A 17 12.14 -9.75 -6.92
CA ASN A 17 13.19 -8.87 -7.45
C ASN A 17 14.56 -9.28 -6.90
N TRP A 18 15.57 -9.19 -7.75
CA TRP A 18 16.96 -9.40 -7.37
C TRP A 18 17.58 -8.06 -6.96
N LEU A 19 17.99 -7.94 -5.70
CA LEU A 19 18.72 -6.75 -5.19
C LEU A 19 20.19 -7.06 -4.87
N GLY A 20 20.54 -8.35 -4.84
CA GLY A 20 21.88 -8.86 -4.58
C GLY A 20 21.86 -10.35 -4.26
N GLU A 21 23.02 -10.90 -3.90
CA GLU A 21 23.20 -12.35 -3.72
C GLU A 21 22.52 -12.91 -2.47
N ASP A 22 22.43 -12.13 -1.39
CA ASP A 22 21.89 -12.57 -0.11
C ASP A 22 21.01 -11.51 0.57
N SER A 23 20.47 -11.87 1.73
CA SER A 23 19.56 -11.03 2.52
C SER A 23 20.12 -9.68 2.93
N SER A 24 21.44 -9.50 3.01
CA SER A 24 22.07 -8.21 3.33
C SER A 24 21.86 -7.16 2.23
N ALA A 25 21.60 -7.59 0.98
CA ALA A 25 21.29 -6.69 -0.12
C ALA A 25 19.86 -6.12 -0.07
N TYR A 26 18.98 -6.69 0.76
CA TYR A 26 17.57 -6.32 0.86
C TYR A 26 17.29 -5.37 2.03
N THR A 27 18.18 -4.39 2.19
CA THR A 27 18.04 -3.32 3.18
C THR A 27 16.89 -2.37 2.83
N GLN A 28 16.42 -1.59 3.81
CA GLN A 28 15.38 -0.59 3.59
C GLN A 28 15.72 0.42 2.48
N PRO A 29 16.94 0.99 2.38
CA PRO A 29 17.30 1.88 1.28
C PRO A 29 17.26 1.18 -0.10
N ALA A 30 17.79 -0.03 -0.21
CA ALA A 30 17.80 -0.78 -1.47
C ALA A 30 16.37 -1.13 -1.92
N MET A 31 15.51 -1.56 -0.99
CA MET A 31 14.10 -1.79 -1.27
C MET A 31 13.38 -0.50 -1.66
N ALA A 32 13.63 0.62 -0.99
CA ALA A 32 13.03 1.91 -1.33
C ALA A 32 13.39 2.35 -2.76
N GLN A 33 14.64 2.14 -3.18
CA GLN A 33 15.07 2.39 -4.55
C GLN A 33 14.33 1.49 -5.55
N ALA A 34 14.27 0.18 -5.30
CA ALA A 34 13.54 -0.76 -6.16
C ALA A 34 12.04 -0.43 -6.24
N MET A 35 11.44 0.03 -5.14
CA MET A 35 10.05 0.50 -5.12
C MET A 35 9.84 1.69 -6.06
N ALA A 36 10.77 2.64 -6.10
CA ALA A 36 10.72 3.79 -6.99
C ALA A 36 10.97 3.40 -8.46
N GLU A 37 11.99 2.59 -8.73
CA GLU A 37 12.37 2.14 -10.08
C GLU A 37 11.23 1.39 -10.79
N HIS A 38 10.53 0.52 -10.05
CA HIS A 38 9.41 -0.25 -10.60
C HIS A 38 8.05 0.42 -10.43
N ARG A 39 8.02 1.65 -9.93
CA ARG A 39 6.79 2.42 -9.67
C ARG A 39 5.76 1.66 -8.83
N TYR A 40 6.26 0.91 -7.86
CA TYR A 40 5.44 0.18 -6.90
C TYR A 40 4.70 1.12 -5.95
N ASP A 41 5.12 2.39 -5.86
CA ASP A 41 4.36 3.48 -5.24
C ASP A 41 2.96 3.63 -5.80
N LEU A 42 2.86 3.73 -7.14
CA LEU A 42 1.58 3.85 -7.82
C LEU A 42 0.74 2.57 -7.64
N GLN A 43 1.40 1.41 -7.69
CA GLN A 43 0.73 0.12 -7.50
C GLN A 43 0.03 0.04 -6.14
N TYR A 44 0.73 0.33 -5.04
CA TYR A 44 0.11 0.23 -3.72
C TYR A 44 -0.97 1.30 -3.51
N GLN A 45 -0.85 2.48 -4.13
CA GLN A 45 -1.88 3.53 -4.05
C GLN A 45 -3.18 3.06 -4.69
N LEU A 46 -3.09 2.48 -5.89
CA LEU A 46 -4.26 1.95 -6.61
C LEU A 46 -4.88 0.75 -5.88
N TYR A 47 -4.06 -0.16 -5.33
CA TYR A 47 -4.56 -1.28 -4.54
C TYR A 47 -5.22 -0.82 -3.24
N THR A 48 -4.66 0.20 -2.60
CA THR A 48 -5.26 0.81 -1.41
C THR A 48 -6.60 1.45 -1.74
N LEU A 49 -6.72 2.18 -2.85
CA LEU A 49 -7.99 2.73 -3.32
C LEU A 49 -9.03 1.63 -3.57
N ALA A 50 -8.63 0.56 -4.27
CA ALA A 50 -9.51 -0.56 -4.56
C ALA A 50 -10.02 -1.23 -3.27
N LEU A 51 -9.11 -1.50 -2.31
CA LEU A 51 -9.48 -2.09 -1.03
C LEU A 51 -10.33 -1.13 -0.18
N HIS A 52 -10.02 0.17 -0.18
CA HIS A 52 -10.82 1.19 0.48
C HIS A 52 -12.27 1.17 0.00
N ARG A 53 -12.49 1.22 -1.32
CA ARG A 53 -13.83 1.15 -1.93
C ARG A 53 -14.54 -0.16 -1.61
N TYR A 54 -13.81 -1.27 -1.68
CA TYR A 54 -14.37 -2.59 -1.37
C TYR A 54 -14.84 -2.69 0.09
N LEU A 55 -14.01 -2.26 1.05
CA LEU A 55 -14.36 -2.30 2.46
C LEU A 55 -15.50 -1.34 2.80
N ARG A 56 -15.53 -0.15 2.20
CA ARG A 56 -16.65 0.81 2.34
C ARG A 56 -17.98 0.20 1.91
N HIS A 57 -17.98 -0.66 0.89
CA HIS A 57 -19.19 -1.33 0.42
C HIS A 57 -19.57 -2.54 1.28
N ARG A 58 -18.60 -3.21 1.93
CA ARG A 58 -18.82 -4.46 2.66
C ARG A 58 -19.07 -4.30 4.15
N LEU A 59 -18.45 -3.30 4.77
CA LEU A 59 -18.52 -3.08 6.22
C LEU A 59 -19.46 -1.92 6.51
N ALA A 60 -20.46 -2.18 7.36
CA ALA A 60 -21.19 -1.11 8.02
C ALA A 60 -20.21 -0.30 8.87
N ASP A 61 -20.35 1.03 8.87
CA ASP A 61 -19.50 1.96 9.63
C ASP A 61 -18.00 1.88 9.28
N TYR A 62 -17.68 1.60 8.01
CA TYR A 62 -16.29 1.62 7.54
C TYR A 62 -15.65 3.01 7.72
N ASP A 63 -14.47 2.98 8.33
CA ASP A 63 -13.58 4.11 8.54
C ASP A 63 -12.14 3.70 8.16
N TYR A 64 -11.49 4.49 7.31
CA TYR A 64 -10.13 4.18 6.84
C TYR A 64 -9.11 4.19 7.98
N GLN A 65 -9.26 5.10 8.95
CA GLN A 65 -8.28 5.23 10.04
C GLN A 65 -8.32 4.04 11.00
N ARG A 66 -9.51 3.51 11.24
CA ARG A 66 -9.78 2.36 12.10
C ARG A 66 -9.51 1.04 11.41
N HIS A 67 -9.96 0.87 10.17
CA HIS A 67 -10.03 -0.45 9.52
C HIS A 67 -8.92 -0.72 8.51
N PHE A 68 -8.19 0.29 8.02
CA PHE A 68 -7.08 0.06 7.09
C PHE A 68 -5.74 0.01 7.84
N GLY A 69 -5.08 -1.15 7.74
CA GLY A 69 -3.85 -1.47 8.46
C GLY A 69 -2.57 -1.07 7.75
N GLY A 70 -2.56 -1.09 6.42
CA GLY A 70 -1.38 -0.74 5.62
C GLY A 70 -1.11 -1.72 4.48
N VAL A 71 0.05 -1.54 3.88
CA VAL A 71 0.58 -2.30 2.75
C VAL A 71 1.90 -2.91 3.17
N ILE A 72 2.11 -4.17 2.80
CA ILE A 72 3.32 -4.95 3.08
C ILE A 72 3.78 -5.59 1.77
N TYR A 73 5.02 -5.33 1.39
CA TYR A 73 5.67 -5.92 0.23
C TYR A 73 6.81 -6.80 0.73
N LEU A 74 6.74 -8.10 0.41
CA LEU A 74 7.74 -9.09 0.79
C LEU A 74 8.66 -9.37 -0.39
N PHE A 75 9.89 -8.86 -0.32
CA PHE A 75 10.99 -9.26 -1.20
C PHE A 75 11.51 -10.61 -0.74
N LEU A 76 10.98 -11.68 -1.32
CA LEU A 76 11.12 -13.06 -0.83
C LEU A 76 12.57 -13.49 -0.62
N ARG A 77 13.49 -13.02 -1.47
CA ARG A 77 14.93 -13.34 -1.42
C ARG A 77 15.68 -12.64 -0.28
N GLY A 78 15.07 -11.61 0.30
CA GLY A 78 15.64 -10.81 1.38
C GLY A 78 15.23 -11.25 2.79
N VAL A 79 14.23 -12.12 2.91
CA VAL A 79 13.69 -12.56 4.19
C VAL A 79 14.56 -13.69 4.73
N ALA A 80 15.35 -13.37 5.76
CA ALA A 80 16.24 -14.34 6.41
C ALA A 80 16.32 -14.06 7.92
N ALA A 81 16.59 -15.09 8.72
CA ALA A 81 16.63 -14.97 10.18
C ALA A 81 17.84 -14.16 10.66
N GLU A 82 18.91 -14.15 9.86
CA GLU A 82 20.18 -13.47 10.12
C GLU A 82 20.05 -11.94 10.05
N HIS A 83 19.08 -11.44 9.27
CA HIS A 83 18.83 -9.99 9.11
C HIS A 83 17.34 -9.66 9.29
N PRO A 84 16.83 -9.65 10.54
CA PRO A 84 15.44 -9.33 10.82
C PRO A 84 15.04 -7.96 10.25
N GLY A 85 13.94 -7.92 9.50
CA GLY A 85 13.41 -6.70 8.88
C GLY A 85 13.91 -6.44 7.46
N ASN A 86 14.96 -7.12 6.99
CA ASN A 86 15.31 -7.12 5.58
C ASN A 86 14.26 -7.90 4.78
N GLY A 87 14.08 -7.51 3.52
CA GLY A 87 13.10 -8.11 2.62
C GLY A 87 11.65 -7.73 2.92
N ILE A 88 11.38 -6.89 3.92
CA ILE A 88 10.03 -6.42 4.25
C ILE A 88 9.96 -4.91 4.07
N PHE A 89 9.20 -4.47 3.08
CA PHE A 89 8.80 -3.07 2.94
C PHE A 89 7.37 -2.93 3.45
N SER A 90 7.11 -1.91 4.27
CA SER A 90 5.76 -1.60 4.75
C SER A 90 5.47 -0.11 4.69
N CYS A 91 4.28 0.25 4.25
CA CYS A 91 3.81 1.63 4.29
C CYS A 91 2.31 1.70 4.57
N ARG A 92 1.84 2.87 4.99
CA ARG A 92 0.41 3.16 5.10
C ARG A 92 0.14 4.43 4.32
N PRO A 93 -0.51 4.36 3.15
CA PRO A 93 -0.86 5.55 2.39
C PRO A 93 -1.67 6.52 3.23
N ASP A 94 -1.44 7.82 3.00
CA ASP A 94 -2.21 8.87 3.67
C ASP A 94 -3.69 8.75 3.31
N GLY A 95 -4.56 8.84 4.31
CA GLY A 95 -6.00 8.82 4.10
C GLY A 95 -6.46 9.98 3.21
N GLU A 96 -5.85 11.15 3.32
CA GLU A 96 -6.16 12.30 2.48
C GLU A 96 -5.87 12.00 1.00
N LEU A 97 -4.74 11.35 0.71
CA LEU A 97 -4.40 10.91 -0.63
C LEU A 97 -5.45 9.92 -1.17
N VAL A 98 -5.81 8.90 -0.38
CA VAL A 98 -6.79 7.89 -0.79
C VAL A 98 -8.16 8.50 -1.05
N MET A 99 -8.62 9.40 -0.19
CA MET A 99 -9.89 10.13 -0.38
C MET A 99 -9.83 11.10 -1.56
N GLY A 100 -8.69 11.74 -1.82
CA GLY A 100 -8.45 12.56 -3.00
C GLY A 100 -8.56 11.75 -4.29
N MET A 101 -7.87 10.60 -4.33
CA MET A 101 -7.97 9.66 -5.45
C MET A 101 -9.40 9.13 -5.63
N ASP A 102 -10.11 8.78 -4.55
CA ASP A 102 -11.49 8.30 -4.64
C ASP A 102 -12.42 9.33 -5.30
N ARG A 103 -12.28 10.61 -4.94
CA ARG A 103 -13.03 11.71 -5.56
C ARG A 103 -12.71 11.86 -7.05
N LEU A 104 -11.43 11.87 -7.41
CA LEU A 104 -10.98 11.98 -8.80
C LEU A 104 -11.55 10.85 -9.67
N PHE A 105 -11.50 9.62 -9.19
CA PHE A 105 -12.01 8.45 -9.92
C PHE A 105 -13.54 8.32 -9.91
N SER A 106 -14.25 9.11 -9.08
CA SER A 106 -15.71 9.15 -9.07
C SER A 106 -16.29 10.22 -10.00
N GLY A 107 -15.44 10.96 -10.74
CA GLY A 107 -15.88 12.00 -11.66
C GLY A 107 -16.38 13.27 -10.98
N VAL A 108 -16.21 13.40 -9.65
CA VAL A 108 -16.53 14.62 -8.91
C VAL A 108 -15.37 15.60 -9.12
N SER A 109 -15.33 16.20 -10.30
CA SER A 109 -14.45 17.34 -10.58
C SER A 109 -14.92 18.53 -9.75
N ARG A 110 -13.99 19.35 -9.25
CA ARG A 110 -14.29 20.67 -8.63
C ARG A 110 -14.81 21.64 -9.71
N ALA A 111 -15.95 21.34 -10.30
CA ALA A 111 -16.57 22.14 -11.35
C ALA A 111 -18.01 22.46 -10.93
N THR A 112 -18.18 23.15 -9.80
CA THR A 112 -19.43 23.85 -9.42
C THR A 112 -19.15 24.83 -8.27
N GLU A 113 -18.26 25.81 -8.47
CA GLU A 113 -18.14 27.00 -7.59
C GLU A 113 -17.77 28.26 -8.40
N ALA A 114 -18.37 28.45 -9.58
CA ALA A 114 -18.14 29.68 -10.37
C ALA A 114 -19.41 30.28 -11.01
N GLU A 115 -20.60 29.90 -10.56
CA GLU A 115 -21.85 30.59 -10.95
C GLU A 115 -22.77 30.74 -9.75
N GLN A 116 -22.57 31.84 -9.02
CA GLN A 116 -23.58 32.59 -8.28
C GLN A 116 -23.07 34.02 -8.03
#